data_AF-A0A0D6QMJ4-F1
#
_entry.id   AF-A0A0D6QMJ4-F1
#
_cell.length_a   1.000
_cell.length_b   1.000
_cell.length_c   1.000
_cell.angle_alpha   90.00
_cell.angle_beta   90.00
_cell.angle_gamma   90.00
#
_symmetry.space_group_name_H-M   'P 1'
#
loop_
_entity.id
_entity.type
_entity.pdbx_description
1 polymer ?
#
loop_
_entity_poly.entity_id
_entity_poly.type
_entity_poly.pdbx_seq_one_letter_code
_entity_poly.pdbx_strand_id
1 'polypeptide(L)'
;MPDSFDLGAFRRDLTRRTADAVHALRARIGSETLYGFALFTSGERDFAWVRASANTEDALTRRAAAAAALDPRFRGEAGRRLLRWSAPDWEYHDFAPEVRGLAVPPPEGRRPTLDPALYDAFVGALKAVDRAGLFGRGADRAFLTVNILCDHASPAFFRRGLRALNPVPTAERHLHETAAAPFVRCVNRAPRRERMRIWLALYEDLYMEWRTPIAEEARARGLSPWDVEEELARFGPKVVPALIDLLAHYGFAAPIDHNRGFETREVWLAGSALFLVRRIGMVAEAEVARLQRLVGDFAERDRRLRVASTLAENTARVLHELRPRRFPPSEMDPLTFKLTNPEPFLLRRP
;
A
#
# COMPACT_ATOMS: atom_id res chain seq x y z
N MET A 1 -24.34 -19.48 33.37
CA MET A 1 -24.18 -18.19 32.69
C MET A 1 -22.73 -17.79 32.87
N PRO A 2 -21.95 -17.56 31.81
CA PRO A 2 -20.57 -17.14 31.99
C PRO A 2 -20.60 -15.80 32.74
N ASP A 3 -19.77 -15.70 33.77
CA ASP A 3 -19.67 -14.54 34.67
C ASP A 3 -19.78 -13.23 33.90
N SER A 4 -20.58 -12.30 34.41
CA SER A 4 -20.69 -10.97 33.83
C SER A 4 -19.31 -10.31 33.87
N PHE A 5 -18.61 -10.31 32.74
CA PHE A 5 -17.33 -9.64 32.61
C PHE A 5 -17.48 -8.17 33.06
N ASP A 6 -16.78 -7.80 34.14
CA ASP A 6 -16.78 -6.43 34.66
C ASP A 6 -15.85 -5.56 33.82
N LEU A 7 -16.43 -4.91 32.81
CA LEU A 7 -15.73 -3.97 31.93
C LEU A 7 -15.11 -2.79 32.72
N GLY A 8 -15.73 -2.38 33.82
CA GLY A 8 -15.23 -1.32 34.68
C GLY A 8 -13.96 -1.72 35.41
N ALA A 9 -13.95 -2.93 36.00
CA ALA A 9 -12.75 -3.50 36.60
C ALA A 9 -11.64 -3.70 35.57
N PHE A 10 -11.97 -4.28 34.41
CA PHE A 10 -11.04 -4.47 33.32
C PHE A 10 -10.35 -3.16 32.91
N ARG A 11 -11.12 -2.09 32.70
CA ARG A 11 -10.57 -0.78 32.34
C ARG A 11 -9.65 -0.22 33.44
N ARG A 12 -10.02 -0.34 34.71
CA ARG A 12 -9.20 0.13 35.85
C ARG A 12 -7.87 -0.62 35.91
N ASP A 13 -7.90 -1.94 35.79
CA ASP A 13 -6.70 -2.76 35.80
C ASP A 13 -5.82 -2.51 34.58
N LEU A 14 -6.40 -2.39 33.39
CA LEU A 14 -5.67 -2.01 32.18
C LEU A 14 -4.99 -0.66 32.34
N THR A 15 -5.69 0.33 32.90
CA THR A 15 -5.12 1.67 33.16
C THR A 15 -3.90 1.58 34.07
N ARG A 16 -4.04 0.91 35.21
CA ARG A 16 -2.97 0.75 36.20
C ARG A 16 -1.75 0.03 35.60
N ARG A 17 -1.97 -1.14 35.00
CA ARG A 17 -0.88 -1.94 34.43
C ARG A 17 -0.21 -1.25 33.23
N THR A 18 -0.95 -0.47 32.45
CA THR A 18 -0.37 0.35 31.38
C THR A 18 0.46 1.50 31.95
N ALA A 19 0.02 2.15 33.04
CA ALA A 19 0.80 3.18 33.71
C ALA A 19 2.13 2.62 34.24
N ASP A 20 2.09 1.46 34.91
CA ASP A 20 3.27 0.74 35.39
C ASP A 20 4.22 0.38 34.24
N ALA A 21 3.67 -0.11 33.13
CA ALA A 21 4.43 -0.40 31.91
C ALA A 21 5.12 0.85 31.33
N VAL A 22 4.44 2.00 31.28
CA VAL A 22 5.05 3.25 30.79
C VAL A 22 6.19 3.70 31.71
N HIS A 23 6.05 3.60 33.03
CA HIS A 23 7.12 3.89 33.97
C HIS A 23 8.33 2.97 33.79
N ALA A 24 8.09 1.66 33.73
CA ALA A 24 9.13 0.67 33.51
C ALA A 24 9.85 0.89 32.16
N LEU A 25 9.10 1.21 31.11
CA LEU A 25 9.66 1.53 29.79
C LEU A 25 10.54 2.77 29.87
N ARG A 26 10.08 3.87 30.47
CA ARG A 26 10.86 5.11 30.60
C ARG A 26 12.17 4.87 31.36
N ALA A 27 12.14 4.07 32.42
CA ALA A 27 13.36 3.68 33.14
C ALA A 27 14.30 2.83 32.26
N ARG A 28 13.75 1.92 31.45
CA ARG A 28 14.51 1.03 30.56
C ARG A 28 15.16 1.75 29.39
N ILE A 29 14.46 2.69 28.74
CA ILE A 29 14.95 3.37 27.54
C ILE A 29 15.90 4.54 27.86
N GLY A 30 15.95 5.01 29.11
CA GLY A 30 16.81 6.11 29.53
C GLY A 30 16.54 7.39 28.73
N SER A 31 17.54 7.83 27.96
CA SER A 31 17.48 9.05 27.13
C SER A 31 16.97 8.84 25.71
N GLU A 32 16.61 7.62 25.32
CA GLU A 32 16.08 7.37 23.97
C GLU A 32 14.76 8.15 23.72
N THR A 33 14.58 8.61 22.49
CA THR A 33 13.41 9.43 22.14
C THR A 33 12.22 8.54 21.79
N LEU A 34 11.27 8.40 22.73
CA LEU A 34 10.02 7.66 22.53
C LEU A 34 9.11 8.36 21.49
N TYR A 35 8.84 7.70 20.36
CA TYR A 35 7.93 8.25 19.33
C TYR A 35 6.60 7.50 19.25
N GLY A 36 6.53 6.23 19.71
CA GLY A 36 5.37 5.37 19.57
C GLY A 36 5.06 4.58 20.83
N PHE A 37 3.78 4.54 21.20
CA PHE A 37 3.24 3.62 22.20
C PHE A 37 1.91 3.05 21.70
N ALA A 38 1.69 1.75 21.89
CA ALA A 38 0.45 1.11 21.49
C ALA A 38 0.00 0.02 22.46
N LEU A 39 -1.32 -0.12 22.58
CA LEU A 39 -1.91 -1.39 22.95
C LEU A 39 -2.03 -2.23 21.68
N PHE A 40 -1.27 -3.33 21.62
CA PHE A 40 -1.29 -4.27 20.51
C PHE A 40 -2.30 -5.38 20.81
N THR A 41 -3.22 -5.66 19.89
CA THR A 41 -4.35 -6.58 20.06
C THR A 41 -4.32 -7.71 19.04
N SER A 42 -5.11 -8.77 19.29
CA SER A 42 -5.23 -9.94 18.41
C SER A 42 -5.78 -9.65 17.02
N GLY A 43 -6.47 -8.53 16.85
CA GLY A 43 -7.08 -8.08 15.61
C GLY A 43 -7.73 -6.72 15.82
N GLU A 44 -8.49 -6.27 14.82
CA GLU A 44 -9.27 -5.01 14.86
C GLU A 44 -10.68 -5.18 15.43
N ARG A 45 -11.11 -6.43 15.52
CA ARG A 45 -12.34 -6.94 16.11
C ARG A 45 -12.02 -8.28 16.76
N ASP A 46 -12.98 -8.84 17.49
CA ASP A 46 -12.82 -10.19 18.05
C ASP A 46 -11.62 -10.27 19.00
N PHE A 47 -11.41 -9.23 19.82
CA PHE A 47 -10.26 -9.15 20.72
C PHE A 47 -10.19 -10.36 21.65
N ALA A 48 -9.06 -11.07 21.62
CA ALA A 48 -8.76 -12.22 22.46
C ALA A 48 -7.62 -11.95 23.46
N TRP A 49 -6.79 -10.93 23.20
CA TRP A 49 -5.71 -10.51 24.08
C TRP A 49 -5.29 -9.07 23.79
N VAL A 50 -4.53 -8.48 24.73
CA VAL A 50 -3.92 -7.15 24.61
C VAL A 50 -2.49 -7.19 25.16
N ARG A 51 -1.57 -6.48 24.52
CA ARG A 51 -0.14 -6.38 24.89
C ARG A 51 0.31 -4.92 24.84
N ALA A 52 1.33 -4.56 25.60
CA ALA A 52 1.97 -3.25 25.48
C ALA A 52 3.09 -3.31 24.44
N SER A 53 3.13 -2.35 23.52
CA SER A 53 4.21 -2.21 22.54
C SER A 53 4.64 -0.76 22.44
N ALA A 54 5.93 -0.52 22.24
CA ALA A 54 6.47 0.83 22.13
C ALA A 54 7.73 0.85 21.28
N ASN A 55 8.10 2.03 20.78
CA ASN A 55 9.35 2.20 20.05
C ASN A 55 9.94 3.61 20.17
N THR A 56 11.27 3.67 20.02
CA THR A 56 12.07 4.90 20.09
C THR A 56 12.74 5.19 18.75
N GLU A 57 13.15 6.44 18.52
CA GLU A 57 13.89 6.82 17.30
C GLU A 57 15.21 6.06 17.18
N ASP A 58 15.88 5.86 18.30
CA ASP A 58 17.13 5.11 18.44
C ASP A 58 16.93 3.64 18.08
N ALA A 59 15.92 2.99 18.66
CA ALA A 59 15.57 1.61 18.37
C ALA A 59 15.12 1.41 16.91
N LEU A 60 14.33 2.35 16.35
CA LEU A 60 13.94 2.34 14.94
C LEU A 60 15.17 2.40 14.03
N THR A 61 16.16 3.23 14.37
CA THR A 61 17.42 3.35 13.62
C THR A 61 18.21 2.04 13.66
N ARG A 62 18.36 1.42 14.84
CA ARG A 62 19.01 0.12 14.98
C ARG A 62 18.29 -0.98 14.21
N ARG A 63 16.96 -1.05 14.30
CA ARG A 63 16.13 -2.04 13.61
C ARG A 63 16.21 -1.89 12.10
N ALA A 64 16.15 -0.67 11.58
CA ALA A 64 16.32 -0.39 10.16
C ALA A 64 17.72 -0.81 9.67
N ALA A 65 18.78 -0.53 10.43
CA ALA A 65 20.14 -0.97 10.09
C ALA A 65 20.28 -2.49 10.09
N ALA A 66 19.70 -3.18 11.08
CA ALA A 66 19.69 -4.65 11.13
C ALA A 66 18.91 -5.26 9.96
N ALA A 67 17.73 -4.73 9.63
CA ALA A 67 16.96 -5.15 8.48
C ALA A 67 17.71 -4.87 7.16
N ALA A 68 18.43 -3.76 7.06
CA ALA A 68 19.21 -3.39 5.89
C ALA A 68 20.37 -4.35 5.57
N ALA A 69 20.86 -5.09 6.58
CA ALA A 69 21.88 -6.11 6.38
C ALA A 69 21.34 -7.34 5.64
N LEU A 70 20.04 -7.62 5.77
CA LEU A 70 19.35 -8.73 5.10
C LEU A 70 18.67 -8.28 3.80
N ASP A 71 18.18 -7.04 3.79
CA ASP A 71 17.37 -6.51 2.71
C ASP A 71 17.70 -5.01 2.49
N PRO A 72 18.41 -4.67 1.40
CA PRO A 72 18.84 -3.30 1.10
C PRO A 72 17.73 -2.24 1.08
N ARG A 73 16.46 -2.65 0.96
CA ARG A 73 15.31 -1.74 0.99
C ARG A 73 15.18 -0.97 2.30
N PHE A 74 15.68 -1.54 3.38
CA PHE A 74 15.61 -0.92 4.71
C PHE A 74 16.78 0.03 5.01
N ARG A 75 17.63 0.35 4.02
CA ARG A 75 18.79 1.22 4.25
C ARG A 75 18.37 2.67 4.49
N GLY A 76 18.92 3.27 5.55
CA GLY A 76 18.76 4.68 5.85
C GLY A 76 17.32 5.09 6.18
N GLU A 77 16.91 6.28 5.75
CA GLU A 77 15.62 6.86 6.08
C GLU A 77 14.43 6.09 5.48
N ALA A 78 14.60 5.46 4.31
CA ALA A 78 13.56 4.65 3.69
C ALA A 78 13.14 3.48 4.59
N GLY A 79 14.11 2.74 5.15
CA GLY A 79 13.81 1.65 6.07
C GLY A 79 13.19 2.11 7.38
N ARG A 80 13.64 3.24 7.93
CA ARG A 80 13.02 3.85 9.11
C ARG A 80 11.55 4.13 8.86
N ARG A 81 11.17 4.67 7.69
CA ARG A 81 9.76 4.91 7.34
C ARG A 81 8.95 3.62 7.22
N LEU A 82 9.50 2.59 6.56
CA LEU A 82 8.83 1.29 6.41
C LEU A 82 8.56 0.61 7.75
N LEU A 83 9.50 0.71 8.69
CA LEU A 83 9.41 0.01 9.99
C LEU A 83 8.72 0.84 11.08
N ARG A 84 8.55 2.15 10.88
CA ARG A 84 8.06 3.08 11.93
C ARG A 84 6.74 2.61 12.55
N TRP A 85 5.84 2.03 11.76
CA TRP A 85 4.53 1.56 12.22
C TRP A 85 4.32 0.05 12.11
N SER A 86 5.39 -0.71 11.89
CA SER A 86 5.37 -2.17 12.01
C SER A 86 5.50 -2.55 13.49
N ALA A 87 4.38 -2.54 14.22
CA ALA A 87 4.37 -2.81 15.66
C ALA A 87 4.96 -4.18 16.07
N PRO A 88 4.82 -5.26 15.29
CA PRO A 88 5.52 -6.53 15.56
C PRO A 88 7.06 -6.41 15.46
N ASP A 89 7.57 -5.47 14.68
CA ASP A 89 9.01 -5.22 14.51
C ASP A 89 9.58 -4.20 15.51
N TRP A 90 8.75 -3.65 16.39
CA TRP A 90 9.21 -2.70 17.41
C TRP A 90 10.08 -3.40 18.46
N GLU A 91 11.16 -2.74 18.86
CA GLU A 91 12.14 -3.27 19.82
C GLU A 91 11.50 -3.60 21.17
N TYR A 92 10.55 -2.78 21.61
CA TYR A 92 9.83 -2.98 22.85
C TYR A 92 8.42 -3.52 22.53
N HIS A 93 8.35 -4.68 21.89
CA HIS A 93 7.10 -5.43 21.68
C HIS A 93 6.82 -6.38 22.85
N ASP A 94 5.55 -6.46 23.28
CA ASP A 94 5.09 -7.30 24.41
C ASP A 94 5.96 -7.19 25.67
N PHE A 95 6.41 -5.98 26.00
CA PHE A 95 7.43 -5.76 27.02
C PHE A 95 6.88 -5.75 28.46
N ALA A 96 5.55 -5.80 28.63
CA ALA A 96 4.87 -5.71 29.93
C ALA A 96 3.97 -6.95 30.15
N PRO A 97 4.50 -8.02 30.77
CA PRO A 97 3.76 -9.26 31.02
C PRO A 97 2.46 -9.06 31.80
N GLU A 98 2.39 -8.04 32.64
CA GLU A 98 1.22 -7.70 33.45
C GLU A 98 0.07 -7.22 32.56
N VAL A 99 0.36 -6.43 31.52
CA VAL A 99 -0.66 -6.02 30.52
C VAL A 99 -1.14 -7.23 29.75
N ARG A 100 -0.22 -8.10 29.31
CA ARG A 100 -0.56 -9.37 28.64
C ARG A 100 -1.41 -10.30 29.50
N GLY A 101 -1.15 -10.31 30.81
CA GLY A 101 -1.88 -11.13 31.79
C GLY A 101 -3.29 -10.63 32.12
N LEU A 102 -3.80 -9.60 31.44
CA LEU A 102 -5.20 -9.19 31.58
C LEU A 102 -6.11 -10.14 30.81
N ALA A 103 -7.06 -10.73 31.52
CA ALA A 103 -8.06 -11.60 30.91
C ALA A 103 -8.97 -10.77 29.99
N VAL A 104 -8.96 -11.10 28.71
CA VAL A 104 -9.97 -10.65 27.74
C VAL A 104 -10.90 -11.84 27.49
N PRO A 105 -12.24 -11.67 27.60
CA PRO A 105 -13.16 -12.76 27.34
C PRO A 105 -13.01 -13.30 25.92
N PRO A 106 -13.06 -14.63 25.73
CA PRO A 106 -12.93 -15.23 24.41
C PRO A 106 -14.00 -14.66 23.47
N PRO A 107 -13.67 -14.50 22.16
CA PRO A 107 -14.61 -13.98 21.19
C PRO A 107 -15.82 -14.91 21.00
N GLU A 108 -15.65 -16.21 21.21
CA GLU A 108 -16.72 -17.20 21.09
C GLU A 108 -17.79 -17.00 22.19
N GLY A 109 -19.05 -16.81 21.77
CA GLY A 109 -20.20 -16.78 22.68
C GLY A 109 -20.40 -15.48 23.47
N ARG A 110 -19.58 -14.44 23.25
CA ARG A 110 -19.79 -13.12 23.87
C ARG A 110 -20.84 -12.30 23.13
N ARG A 111 -21.45 -11.35 23.85
CA ARG A 111 -22.45 -10.43 23.26
C ARG A 111 -21.79 -9.54 22.20
N PRO A 112 -22.46 -9.26 21.06
CA PRO A 112 -21.91 -8.39 20.01
C PRO A 112 -21.49 -6.99 20.49
N THR A 113 -22.11 -6.50 21.57
CA THR A 113 -21.80 -5.19 22.17
C THR A 113 -20.51 -5.15 22.97
N LEU A 114 -19.92 -6.32 23.31
CA LEU A 114 -18.73 -6.36 24.15
C LEU A 114 -17.46 -5.94 23.40
N ASP A 115 -17.32 -6.26 22.11
CA ASP A 115 -16.13 -5.90 21.34
C ASP A 115 -15.96 -4.38 21.17
N PRO A 116 -17.01 -3.60 20.79
CA PRO A 116 -16.93 -2.15 20.83
C PRO A 116 -16.62 -1.60 22.23
N ALA A 117 -17.19 -2.21 23.27
CA ALA A 117 -17.00 -1.77 24.65
C ALA A 117 -15.57 -2.05 25.16
N LEU A 118 -14.95 -3.15 24.74
CA LEU A 118 -13.53 -3.45 24.99
C LEU A 118 -12.63 -2.43 24.29
N TYR A 119 -12.90 -2.09 23.04
CA TYR A 119 -12.16 -1.03 22.35
C TYR A 119 -12.27 0.31 23.10
N ASP A 120 -13.46 0.68 23.56
CA ASP A 120 -13.66 1.90 24.33
C ASP A 120 -12.96 1.84 25.70
N ALA A 121 -12.84 0.65 26.31
CA ALA A 121 -12.04 0.44 27.50
C ALA A 121 -10.53 0.62 27.24
N PHE A 122 -10.01 0.13 26.10
CA PHE A 122 -8.62 0.37 25.67
C PHE A 122 -8.34 1.86 25.51
N VAL A 123 -9.21 2.56 24.77
CA VAL A 123 -9.12 4.02 24.58
C VAL A 123 -9.21 4.73 25.92
N GLY A 124 -10.16 4.34 26.76
CA GLY A 124 -10.41 4.94 28.07
C GLY A 124 -9.25 4.75 29.06
N ALA A 125 -8.50 3.65 28.95
CA ALA A 125 -7.31 3.38 29.73
C ALA A 125 -6.13 4.25 29.26
N LEU A 126 -5.84 4.27 27.96
CA LEU A 126 -4.78 5.11 27.40
C LEU A 126 -5.02 6.60 27.65
N LYS A 127 -6.27 7.09 27.53
CA LYS A 127 -6.62 8.48 27.91
C LYS A 127 -6.43 8.77 29.39
N ALA A 128 -6.58 7.79 30.27
CA ALA A 128 -6.34 7.98 31.70
C ALA A 128 -4.83 8.10 31.98
N VAL A 129 -4.02 7.23 31.36
CA VAL A 129 -2.55 7.29 31.38
C VAL A 129 -2.04 8.62 30.82
N ASP A 130 -2.62 9.09 29.71
CA ASP A 130 -2.27 10.37 29.09
C ASP A 130 -2.59 11.56 29.99
N ARG A 131 -3.79 11.58 30.60
CA ARG A 131 -4.20 12.63 31.55
C ARG A 131 -3.33 12.68 32.80
N ALA A 132 -2.75 11.55 33.21
CA ALA A 132 -1.76 11.51 34.28
C ALA A 132 -0.39 12.10 33.88
N GLY A 133 -0.20 12.42 32.59
CA GLY A 133 1.04 13.02 32.06
C GLY A 133 2.13 12.01 31.73
N LEU A 134 1.84 10.71 31.73
CA LEU A 134 2.82 9.64 31.53
C LEU A 134 3.34 9.56 30.09
N PHE A 135 2.55 10.04 29.14
CA PHE A 135 2.94 10.21 27.74
C PHE A 135 3.64 11.55 27.47
N GLY A 136 4.05 12.27 28.52
CA GLY A 136 4.72 13.56 28.43
C GLY A 136 3.76 14.74 28.48
N ARG A 137 4.32 15.96 28.33
CA ARG A 137 3.58 17.22 28.29
C ARG A 137 4.11 18.10 27.16
N GLY A 138 3.30 19.06 26.70
CA GLY A 138 3.72 20.04 25.70
C GLY A 138 4.27 19.39 24.42
N ALA A 139 5.50 19.77 24.05
CA ALA A 139 6.16 19.30 22.84
C ALA A 139 6.41 17.78 22.84
N ASP A 140 6.84 17.21 23.96
CA ASP A 140 7.11 15.77 24.08
C ASP A 140 5.86 14.94 23.81
N ARG A 141 4.72 15.39 24.35
CA ARG A 141 3.42 14.75 24.11
C ARG A 141 2.96 14.90 22.67
N ALA A 142 3.23 16.05 22.05
CA ALA A 142 2.89 16.31 20.66
C ALA A 142 3.75 15.47 19.68
N PHE A 143 4.94 15.04 20.11
CA PHE A 143 5.81 14.16 19.35
C PHE A 143 5.37 12.69 19.45
N LEU A 144 5.10 12.20 20.67
CA LEU A 144 4.66 10.84 20.91
C LEU A 144 3.29 10.54 20.30
N THR A 145 3.21 9.47 19.51
CA THR A 145 1.96 8.97 18.97
C THR A 145 1.50 7.72 19.73
N VAL A 146 0.28 7.76 20.25
CA VAL A 146 -0.36 6.68 21.01
C VAL A 146 -1.45 6.04 20.16
N ASN A 147 -1.49 4.72 20.04
CA ASN A 147 -2.50 4.04 19.22
C ASN A 147 -2.96 2.69 19.80
N ILE A 148 -3.96 2.08 19.16
CA ILE A 148 -4.30 0.67 19.32
C ILE A 148 -4.00 0.00 17.97
N LEU A 149 -3.20 -1.05 17.98
CA LEU A 149 -2.63 -1.67 16.78
C LEU A 149 -2.87 -3.18 16.78
N CYS A 150 -2.81 -3.80 15.60
CA CYS A 150 -2.70 -5.25 15.43
C CYS A 150 -1.81 -5.53 14.21
N ASP A 151 -1.53 -6.78 13.91
CA ASP A 151 -0.55 -7.19 12.88
C ASP A 151 -0.87 -6.60 11.50
N HIS A 152 -2.15 -6.59 11.12
CA HIS A 152 -2.61 -6.11 9.81
C HIS A 152 -3.74 -5.09 9.95
N ALA A 153 -3.50 -4.04 10.75
CA ALA A 153 -4.47 -2.99 10.99
C ALA A 153 -4.89 -2.26 9.70
N SER A 154 -6.19 -2.22 9.44
CA SER A 154 -6.80 -1.48 8.38
C SER A 154 -6.55 0.01 8.56
N PRO A 155 -6.52 0.79 7.47
CA PRO A 155 -6.42 2.24 7.56
C PRO A 155 -7.57 2.87 8.36
N ALA A 156 -8.74 2.23 8.44
CA ALA A 156 -9.85 2.73 9.25
C ALA A 156 -9.56 2.56 10.75
N PHE A 157 -9.10 1.38 11.17
CA PHE A 157 -8.77 1.08 12.56
C PHE A 157 -7.62 1.94 13.08
N PHE A 158 -6.52 2.02 12.32
CA PHE A 158 -5.38 2.85 12.68
C PHE A 158 -5.78 4.33 12.88
N ARG A 159 -6.58 4.88 11.95
CA ARG A 159 -7.05 6.27 12.02
C ARG A 159 -8.03 6.51 13.16
N ARG A 160 -8.87 5.53 13.50
CA ARG A 160 -9.80 5.60 14.64
C ARG A 160 -9.03 5.77 15.94
N GLY A 161 -8.02 4.95 16.18
CA GLY A 161 -7.19 5.05 17.39
C GLY A 161 -6.36 6.34 17.41
N LEU A 162 -5.72 6.68 16.28
CA LEU A 162 -4.93 7.91 16.14
C LEU A 162 -5.73 9.17 16.53
N ARG A 163 -6.94 9.33 15.99
CA ARG A 163 -7.82 10.48 16.29
C ARG A 163 -8.37 10.45 17.70
N ALA A 164 -8.63 9.27 18.26
CA ALA A 164 -9.17 9.14 19.60
C ALA A 164 -8.15 9.44 20.69
N LEU A 165 -6.86 9.17 20.43
CA LEU A 165 -5.81 9.10 21.47
C LEU A 165 -4.78 10.22 21.40
N ASN A 166 -4.73 11.03 20.36
CA ASN A 166 -3.68 12.03 20.18
C ASN A 166 -4.25 13.45 20.08
N PRO A 167 -3.46 14.47 20.47
CA PRO A 167 -3.78 15.85 20.16
C PRO A 167 -4.08 16.02 18.66
N VAL A 168 -5.05 16.88 18.33
CA VAL A 168 -5.45 17.13 16.93
C VAL A 168 -4.24 17.44 16.03
N PRO A 169 -3.30 18.33 16.41
CA PRO A 169 -2.12 18.60 15.56
C PRO A 169 -1.23 17.37 15.33
N THR A 170 -1.11 16.48 16.32
CA THR A 170 -0.33 15.24 16.20
C THR A 170 -1.00 14.28 15.24
N ALA A 171 -2.32 14.08 15.39
CA ALA A 171 -3.08 13.22 14.50
C ALA A 171 -3.05 13.74 13.05
N GLU A 172 -3.28 15.04 12.84
CA GLU A 172 -3.25 15.67 11.52
C GLU A 172 -1.87 15.60 10.86
N ARG A 173 -0.79 15.89 11.61
CA ARG A 173 0.58 15.74 11.13
C ARG A 173 0.82 14.31 10.65
N HIS A 174 0.43 13.32 11.45
CA HIS A 174 0.66 11.93 11.11
C HIS A 174 -0.17 11.46 9.90
N LEU A 175 -1.45 11.85 9.83
CA LEU A 175 -2.30 11.60 8.66
C LEU A 175 -1.75 12.25 7.40
N HIS A 176 -1.18 13.46 7.53
CA HIS A 176 -0.55 14.14 6.42
C HIS A 176 0.71 13.39 5.96
N GLU A 177 1.60 13.01 6.87
CA GLU A 177 2.85 12.32 6.57
C GLU A 177 2.65 10.97 5.90
N THR A 178 1.58 10.25 6.25
CA THR A 178 1.25 8.92 5.71
C THR A 178 0.37 8.96 4.47
N ALA A 179 -0.15 10.12 4.09
CA ALA A 179 -0.92 10.27 2.86
C ALA A 179 -0.04 10.11 1.60
N ALA A 180 -0.70 9.75 0.49
CA ALA A 180 -0.11 9.73 -0.84
C ALA A 180 0.38 11.12 -1.29
N ALA A 181 -0.36 12.18 -0.96
CA ALA A 181 -0.14 13.53 -1.49
C ALA A 181 1.28 14.09 -1.23
N PRO A 182 1.87 14.00 -0.01
CA PRO A 182 3.26 14.40 0.19
C PRO A 182 4.27 13.64 -0.65
N PHE A 183 4.08 12.34 -0.85
CA PHE A 183 4.94 11.53 -1.72
C PHE A 183 4.83 11.98 -3.17
N VAL A 184 3.61 12.13 -3.69
CA VAL A 184 3.36 12.66 -5.03
C VAL A 184 4.01 14.04 -5.21
N ARG A 185 3.87 14.95 -4.23
CA ARG A 185 4.53 16.26 -4.26
C ARG A 185 6.05 16.14 -4.26
N CYS A 186 6.62 15.21 -3.50
CA CYS A 186 8.06 14.98 -3.45
C CYS A 186 8.60 14.52 -4.81
N VAL A 187 7.99 13.49 -5.41
CA VAL A 187 8.33 13.04 -6.76
C VAL A 187 8.16 14.17 -7.77
N ASN A 188 7.09 14.97 -7.62
CA ASN A 188 6.77 16.04 -8.55
C ASN A 188 7.70 17.26 -8.51
N ARG A 189 8.59 17.36 -7.51
CA ARG A 189 9.67 18.37 -7.44
C ARG A 189 10.83 18.08 -8.39
N ALA A 190 11.01 16.83 -8.83
CA ALA A 190 12.08 16.48 -9.75
C ALA A 190 11.89 17.17 -11.12
N PRO A 191 12.99 17.45 -11.87
CA PRO A 191 12.92 17.94 -13.24
C PRO A 191 12.02 17.05 -14.11
N ARG A 192 11.27 17.64 -15.06
CA ARG A 192 10.20 16.94 -15.81
C ARG A 192 10.64 15.59 -16.39
N ARG A 193 11.84 15.48 -16.97
CA ARG A 193 12.35 14.23 -17.57
C ARG A 193 12.61 13.16 -16.51
N GLU A 194 13.21 13.53 -15.39
CA GLU A 194 13.50 12.63 -14.28
C GLU A 194 12.20 12.17 -13.59
N ARG A 195 11.28 13.11 -13.35
CA ARG A 195 9.94 12.82 -12.83
C ARG A 195 9.19 11.78 -13.67
N MET A 196 9.25 11.90 -15.01
CA MET A 196 8.61 10.92 -15.90
C MET A 196 9.23 9.52 -15.76
N ARG A 197 10.56 9.44 -15.63
CA ARG A 197 11.25 8.15 -15.41
C ARG A 197 10.87 7.54 -14.06
N ILE A 198 10.81 8.34 -13.01
CA ILE A 198 10.41 7.86 -11.67
C ILE A 198 8.99 7.30 -11.72
N TRP A 199 8.04 8.01 -12.33
CA TRP A 199 6.66 7.53 -12.45
C TRP A 199 6.55 6.27 -13.32
N LEU A 200 7.30 6.17 -14.42
CA LEU A 200 7.32 4.95 -15.25
C LEU A 200 7.90 3.75 -14.48
N ALA A 201 9.02 3.93 -13.79
CA ALA A 201 9.61 2.86 -12.98
C ALA A 201 8.68 2.44 -11.84
N LEU A 202 8.04 3.39 -11.16
CA LEU A 202 7.07 3.09 -10.11
C LEU A 202 5.82 2.39 -10.65
N TYR A 203 5.37 2.75 -11.86
CA TYR A 203 4.25 2.10 -12.53
C TYR A 203 4.56 0.61 -12.78
N GLU A 204 5.74 0.31 -13.33
CA GLU A 204 6.23 -1.07 -13.49
C GLU A 204 6.34 -1.78 -12.14
N ASP A 205 7.01 -1.17 -11.16
CA ASP A 205 7.24 -1.78 -9.85
C ASP A 205 5.92 -2.17 -9.15
N LEU A 206 4.88 -1.31 -9.25
CA LEU A 206 3.59 -1.56 -8.62
C LEU A 206 2.83 -2.70 -9.31
N TYR A 207 2.80 -2.75 -10.65
CA TYR A 207 2.16 -3.84 -11.39
C TYR A 207 2.90 -5.17 -11.21
N MET A 208 4.22 -5.15 -11.25
CA MET A 208 5.06 -6.34 -11.11
C MET A 208 5.17 -6.83 -9.66
N GLU A 209 4.63 -6.05 -8.71
CA GLU A 209 4.80 -6.25 -7.27
C GLU A 209 6.27 -6.32 -6.85
N TRP A 210 7.14 -5.63 -7.60
CA TRP A 210 8.54 -5.54 -7.24
C TRP A 210 8.68 -4.74 -5.95
N ARG A 211 9.58 -5.25 -5.11
CA ARG A 211 9.89 -4.71 -3.80
C ARG A 211 11.03 -3.72 -3.95
N THR A 212 10.82 -2.61 -4.65
CA THR A 212 11.82 -1.52 -4.65
C THR A 212 11.55 -0.58 -3.47
N PRO A 213 12.55 0.18 -2.97
CA PRO A 213 12.34 1.10 -1.86
C PRO A 213 11.20 2.12 -2.13
N ILE A 214 11.13 2.64 -3.35
CA ILE A 214 10.11 3.61 -3.75
C ILE A 214 8.72 2.99 -3.86
N ALA A 215 8.61 1.76 -4.36
CA ALA A 215 7.33 1.05 -4.47
C ALA A 215 6.77 0.67 -3.10
N GLU A 216 7.62 0.24 -2.18
CA GLU A 216 7.20 -0.04 -0.81
C GLU A 216 6.74 1.23 -0.09
N GLU A 217 7.44 2.36 -0.27
CA GLU A 217 6.97 3.64 0.28
C GLU A 217 5.63 4.08 -0.35
N ALA A 218 5.45 3.90 -1.66
CA ALA A 218 4.20 4.20 -2.34
C ALA A 218 3.05 3.33 -1.81
N ARG A 219 3.25 2.00 -1.69
CA ARG A 219 2.27 1.06 -1.12
C ARG A 219 1.92 1.38 0.33
N ALA A 220 2.92 1.70 1.15
CA ALA A 220 2.72 2.08 2.55
C ALA A 220 1.85 3.35 2.69
N ARG A 221 1.83 4.21 1.68
CA ARG A 221 0.99 5.42 1.60
C ARG A 221 -0.33 5.20 0.85
N GLY A 222 -0.62 3.96 0.46
CA GLY A 222 -1.83 3.56 -0.23
C GLY A 222 -1.89 3.95 -1.71
N LEU A 223 -0.76 4.21 -2.37
CA LEU A 223 -0.77 4.39 -3.82
C LEU A 223 -0.98 3.04 -4.52
N SER A 224 -1.90 3.04 -5.47
CA SER A 224 -2.14 1.97 -6.43
C SER A 224 -1.52 2.29 -7.79
N PRO A 225 -1.42 1.33 -8.71
CA PRO A 225 -1.00 1.62 -10.09
C PRO A 225 -1.88 2.67 -10.78
N TRP A 226 -3.18 2.71 -10.48
CA TRP A 226 -4.12 3.69 -11.04
C TRP A 226 -3.78 5.13 -10.64
N ASP A 227 -3.32 5.35 -9.41
CA ASP A 227 -2.86 6.68 -8.96
C ASP A 227 -1.62 7.13 -9.75
N VAL A 228 -0.75 6.18 -10.13
CA VAL A 228 0.41 6.46 -10.97
C VAL A 228 0.01 6.77 -12.42
N GLU A 229 -1.02 6.11 -12.95
CA GLU A 229 -1.56 6.42 -14.28
C GLU A 229 -2.05 7.86 -14.39
N GLU A 230 -2.67 8.40 -13.34
CA GLU A 230 -3.08 9.80 -13.31
C GLU A 230 -1.89 10.75 -13.43
N GLU A 231 -0.78 10.45 -12.75
CA GLU A 231 0.44 11.24 -12.84
C GLU A 231 1.14 11.08 -14.20
N LEU A 232 1.15 9.87 -14.78
CA LEU A 232 1.67 9.60 -16.11
C LEU A 232 0.87 10.32 -17.21
N ALA A 233 -0.46 10.31 -17.12
CA ALA A 233 -1.34 10.98 -18.10
C ALA A 233 -1.06 12.50 -18.20
N ARG A 234 -0.63 13.15 -17.11
CA ARG A 234 -0.26 14.58 -17.09
C ARG A 234 0.98 14.89 -17.93
N PHE A 235 1.77 13.89 -18.34
CA PHE A 235 2.86 14.11 -19.28
C PHE A 235 2.39 14.25 -20.73
N GLY A 236 1.15 13.82 -21.03
CA GLY A 236 0.54 13.90 -22.34
C GLY A 236 1.29 13.07 -23.40
N PRO A 237 1.37 13.54 -24.67
CA PRO A 237 2.01 12.78 -25.76
C PRO A 237 3.45 12.33 -25.49
N LYS A 238 4.17 13.02 -24.59
CA LYS A 238 5.60 12.76 -24.33
C LYS A 238 5.87 11.41 -23.66
N VAL A 239 4.90 10.84 -22.95
CA VAL A 239 5.06 9.53 -22.28
C VAL A 239 4.65 8.37 -23.17
N VAL A 240 3.88 8.62 -24.24
CA VAL A 240 3.34 7.59 -25.14
C VAL A 240 4.42 6.64 -25.69
N PRO A 241 5.59 7.11 -26.17
CA PRO A 241 6.61 6.20 -26.67
C PRO A 241 7.06 5.16 -25.64
N ALA A 242 7.21 5.58 -24.38
CA ALA A 242 7.62 4.71 -23.28
C ALA A 242 6.51 3.72 -22.89
N LEU A 243 5.24 4.13 -22.93
CA LEU A 243 4.12 3.21 -22.69
C LEU A 243 4.03 2.13 -23.79
N ILE A 244 4.32 2.51 -25.04
CA ILE A 244 4.40 1.56 -26.15
C ILE A 244 5.63 0.65 -26.00
N ASP A 245 6.75 1.14 -25.44
CA ASP A 245 7.90 0.30 -25.08
C ASP A 245 7.50 -0.76 -24.04
N LEU A 246 6.72 -0.40 -23.01
CA LEU A 246 6.20 -1.36 -22.02
C LEU A 246 5.28 -2.40 -22.67
N LEU A 247 4.34 -1.98 -23.52
CA LEU A 247 3.50 -2.89 -24.28
C LEU A 247 4.31 -3.85 -25.15
N ALA A 248 5.32 -3.34 -25.85
CA ALA A 248 6.18 -4.14 -26.72
C ALA A 248 7.08 -5.11 -25.93
N HIS A 249 7.48 -4.75 -24.70
CA HIS A 249 8.31 -5.60 -23.86
C HIS A 249 7.51 -6.68 -23.15
N TYR A 250 6.50 -6.29 -22.37
CA TYR A 250 5.73 -7.20 -21.53
C TYR A 250 4.59 -7.89 -22.28
N GLY A 251 4.14 -7.32 -23.40
CA GLY A 251 3.04 -7.87 -24.19
C GLY A 251 3.34 -9.25 -24.77
N PHE A 252 4.60 -9.69 -24.85
CA PHE A 252 5.01 -11.03 -25.31
C PHE A 252 5.31 -12.03 -24.18
N ALA A 253 5.10 -11.64 -22.92
CA ALA A 253 5.22 -12.57 -21.79
C ALA A 253 4.22 -13.73 -21.91
N ALA A 254 4.43 -14.78 -21.10
CA ALA A 254 3.50 -15.89 -21.02
C ALA A 254 2.09 -15.36 -20.67
N PRO A 255 1.04 -15.73 -21.41
CA PRO A 255 -0.28 -15.12 -21.24
C PRO A 255 -1.03 -15.60 -19.99
N ILE A 256 -0.64 -16.74 -19.41
CA ILE A 256 -1.30 -17.35 -18.26
C ILE A 256 -0.26 -17.69 -17.21
N ASP A 257 -0.51 -17.24 -15.98
CA ASP A 257 0.16 -17.76 -14.80
C ASP A 257 -0.57 -19.03 -14.36
N HIS A 258 0.00 -20.20 -14.66
CA HIS A 258 -0.60 -21.50 -14.31
C HIS A 258 -0.74 -21.71 -12.79
N ASN A 259 0.00 -20.98 -11.95
CA ASN A 259 -0.12 -21.05 -10.50
C ASN A 259 -1.26 -20.18 -9.96
N ARG A 260 -1.67 -19.15 -10.71
CA ARG A 260 -2.75 -18.22 -10.31
C ARG A 260 -4.05 -18.45 -11.07
N GLY A 261 -4.02 -19.11 -12.23
CA GLY A 261 -5.19 -19.32 -13.08
C GLY A 261 -5.68 -18.03 -13.79
N PHE A 262 -4.85 -16.99 -13.84
CA PHE A 262 -5.16 -15.68 -14.41
C PHE A 262 -4.09 -15.23 -15.41
N GLU A 263 -4.35 -14.14 -16.14
CA GLU A 263 -3.33 -13.45 -16.93
C GLU A 263 -2.13 -13.05 -16.05
N THR A 264 -0.92 -13.11 -16.61
CA THR A 264 0.31 -12.73 -15.91
C THR A 264 0.33 -11.23 -15.60
N ARG A 265 1.14 -10.82 -14.61
CA ARG A 265 1.31 -9.41 -14.25
C ARG A 265 1.86 -8.59 -15.42
N GLU A 266 2.70 -9.22 -16.23
CA GLU A 266 3.28 -8.68 -17.45
C GLU A 266 2.18 -8.32 -18.47
N VAL A 267 1.23 -9.22 -18.73
CA VAL A 267 0.10 -8.96 -19.63
C VAL A 267 -0.81 -7.87 -19.08
N TRP A 268 -1.03 -7.84 -17.76
CA TRP A 268 -1.79 -6.76 -17.10
C TRP A 268 -1.12 -5.39 -17.26
N LEU A 269 0.20 -5.31 -17.06
CA LEU A 269 0.98 -4.09 -17.26
C LEU A 269 0.94 -3.64 -18.72
N ALA A 270 1.11 -4.57 -19.67
CA ALA A 270 1.05 -4.29 -21.10
C ALA A 270 -0.33 -3.76 -21.52
N GLY A 271 -1.41 -4.41 -21.08
CA GLY A 271 -2.78 -3.98 -21.33
C GLY A 271 -3.08 -2.62 -20.71
N SER A 272 -2.66 -2.39 -19.46
CA SER A 272 -2.84 -1.10 -18.80
C SER A 272 -2.09 0.03 -19.50
N ALA A 273 -0.82 -0.19 -19.89
CA ALA A 273 -0.03 0.78 -20.64
C ALA A 273 -0.72 1.16 -21.97
N LEU A 274 -1.28 0.19 -22.68
CA LEU A 274 -2.05 0.41 -23.90
C LEU A 274 -3.31 1.26 -23.66
N PHE A 275 -4.09 0.97 -22.62
CA PHE A 275 -5.26 1.78 -22.28
C PHE A 275 -4.90 3.18 -21.79
N LEU A 276 -3.72 3.35 -21.18
CA LEU A 276 -3.21 4.67 -20.85
C LEU A 276 -2.82 5.47 -22.10
N VAL A 277 -2.22 4.83 -23.11
CA VAL A 277 -1.99 5.46 -24.44
C VAL A 277 -3.31 5.94 -25.04
N ARG A 278 -4.36 5.11 -25.00
CA ARG A 278 -5.71 5.51 -25.42
C ARG A 278 -6.21 6.73 -24.64
N ARG A 279 -6.12 6.70 -23.31
CA ARG A 279 -6.59 7.78 -22.43
C ARG A 279 -5.89 9.11 -22.73
N ILE A 280 -4.60 9.07 -23.10
CA ILE A 280 -3.85 10.27 -23.51
C ILE A 280 -4.36 10.81 -24.86
N GLY A 281 -4.72 9.93 -25.80
CA GLY A 281 -5.38 10.24 -27.07
C GLY A 281 -4.50 10.93 -28.13
N MET A 282 -3.57 11.78 -27.70
CA MET A 282 -2.63 12.48 -28.57
C MET A 282 -1.42 11.60 -28.90
N VAL A 283 -1.59 10.75 -29.92
CA VAL A 283 -0.59 9.78 -30.38
C VAL A 283 -0.04 10.21 -31.75
N ALA A 284 1.29 10.31 -31.86
CA ALA A 284 1.96 10.65 -33.12
C ALA A 284 1.85 9.52 -34.15
N GLU A 285 1.85 9.83 -35.45
CA GLU A 285 1.71 8.80 -36.51
C GLU A 285 2.82 7.75 -36.49
N ALA A 286 4.03 8.10 -36.05
CA ALA A 286 5.10 7.12 -35.84
C ALA A 286 4.74 6.07 -34.78
N GLU A 287 4.08 6.49 -33.70
CA GLU A 287 3.60 5.62 -32.63
C GLU A 287 2.36 4.82 -33.05
N VAL A 288 1.47 5.40 -33.86
CA VAL A 288 0.38 4.65 -34.53
C VAL A 288 0.98 3.52 -35.38
N ALA A 289 2.00 3.80 -36.19
CA ALA A 289 2.68 2.77 -36.98
C ALA A 289 3.36 1.69 -36.13
N ARG A 290 3.86 2.04 -34.92
CA ARG A 290 4.38 1.04 -33.95
C ARG A 290 3.27 0.15 -33.43
N LEU A 291 2.13 0.71 -33.03
CA LEU A 291 0.97 -0.07 -32.60
C LEU A 291 0.46 -1.00 -33.71
N GLN A 292 0.44 -0.54 -34.97
CA GLN A 292 0.07 -1.39 -36.11
C GLN A 292 1.01 -2.59 -36.29
N ARG A 293 2.32 -2.43 -36.05
CA ARG A 293 3.27 -3.57 -36.04
C ARG A 293 2.96 -4.54 -34.91
N LEU A 294 2.72 -4.01 -33.71
CA LEU A 294 2.38 -4.83 -32.54
C LEU A 294 1.08 -5.61 -32.73
N VAL A 295 0.05 -5.06 -33.38
CA VAL A 295 -1.16 -5.83 -33.76
C VAL A 295 -0.78 -7.05 -34.60
N GLY A 296 0.06 -6.87 -35.62
CA GLY A 296 0.51 -7.96 -36.48
C GLY A 296 1.29 -9.02 -35.72
N ASP A 297 2.24 -8.60 -34.89
CA ASP A 297 3.08 -9.51 -34.11
C ASP A 297 2.25 -10.28 -33.06
N PHE A 298 1.31 -9.62 -32.37
CA PHE A 298 0.40 -10.27 -31.43
C PHE A 298 -0.56 -11.22 -32.14
N ALA A 299 -1.18 -10.82 -33.26
CA ALA A 299 -2.08 -11.69 -34.01
C ALA A 299 -1.36 -12.96 -34.51
N GLU A 300 -0.12 -12.82 -35.00
CA GLU A 300 0.67 -13.96 -35.44
C GLU A 300 1.05 -14.89 -34.27
N ARG A 301 1.40 -14.33 -33.11
CA ARG A 301 1.61 -15.11 -31.89
C ARG A 301 0.33 -15.83 -31.48
N ASP A 302 -0.80 -15.14 -31.46
CA ASP A 302 -2.07 -15.65 -30.96
C ASP A 302 -2.60 -16.79 -31.85
N ARG A 303 -2.29 -16.81 -33.16
CA ARG A 303 -2.56 -17.96 -34.04
C ARG A 303 -1.82 -19.23 -33.61
N ARG A 304 -0.59 -19.09 -33.08
CA ARG A 304 0.25 -20.21 -32.64
C ARG A 304 -0.12 -20.69 -31.24
N LEU A 305 -0.71 -19.81 -30.42
CA LEU A 305 -1.14 -20.13 -29.07
C LEU A 305 -2.48 -20.87 -29.07
N ARG A 306 -2.59 -21.90 -28.23
CA ARG A 306 -3.86 -22.63 -27.98
C ARG A 306 -4.68 -22.04 -26.83
N VAL A 307 -4.21 -20.95 -26.25
CA VAL A 307 -4.86 -20.25 -25.14
C VAL A 307 -5.52 -18.97 -25.61
N ALA A 308 -6.40 -18.43 -24.77
CA ALA A 308 -7.02 -17.14 -25.01
C ALA A 308 -5.97 -16.01 -24.94
N SER A 309 -6.17 -14.95 -25.73
CA SER A 309 -5.33 -13.75 -25.69
C SER A 309 -6.09 -12.54 -26.19
N THR A 310 -5.93 -11.40 -25.51
CA THR A 310 -6.70 -10.18 -25.75
C THR A 310 -5.86 -9.05 -26.35
N LEU A 311 -4.52 -9.16 -26.37
CA LEU A 311 -3.65 -8.02 -26.69
C LEU A 311 -3.75 -7.56 -28.16
N ALA A 312 -3.87 -8.50 -29.11
CA ALA A 312 -4.10 -8.13 -30.52
C ALA A 312 -5.42 -7.35 -30.69
N GLU A 313 -6.50 -7.84 -30.09
CA GLU A 313 -7.82 -7.22 -30.11
C GLU A 313 -7.81 -5.86 -29.44
N ASN A 314 -7.32 -5.79 -28.20
CA ASN A 314 -7.24 -4.54 -27.44
C ASN A 314 -6.43 -3.49 -28.21
N THR A 315 -5.32 -3.89 -28.85
CA THR A 315 -4.47 -2.95 -29.63
C THR A 315 -5.20 -2.45 -30.87
N ALA A 316 -5.91 -3.33 -31.59
CA ALA A 316 -6.75 -2.96 -32.73
C ALA A 316 -7.89 -2.02 -32.32
N ARG A 317 -8.56 -2.29 -31.19
CA ARG A 317 -9.59 -1.42 -30.61
C ARG A 317 -9.05 -0.03 -30.29
N VAL A 318 -7.87 0.05 -29.65
CA VAL A 318 -7.24 1.34 -29.35
C VAL A 318 -6.88 2.08 -30.65
N LEU A 319 -6.39 1.41 -31.68
CA LEU A 319 -6.16 2.03 -32.99
C LEU A 319 -7.45 2.61 -33.58
N HIS A 320 -8.55 1.86 -33.53
CA HIS A 320 -9.88 2.34 -33.96
C HIS A 320 -10.30 3.58 -33.16
N GLU A 321 -10.23 3.55 -31.83
CA GLU A 321 -10.62 4.68 -30.99
C GLU A 321 -9.74 5.93 -31.25
N LEU A 322 -8.44 5.74 -31.51
CA LEU A 322 -7.52 6.83 -31.85
C LEU A 322 -7.74 7.39 -33.26
N ARG A 323 -8.17 6.56 -34.22
CA ARG A 323 -8.34 6.91 -35.64
C ARG A 323 -9.54 6.17 -36.28
N PRO A 324 -10.79 6.49 -35.90
CA PRO A 324 -11.97 5.68 -36.27
C PRO A 324 -12.31 5.72 -37.75
N ARG A 325 -11.83 6.73 -38.48
CA ARG A 325 -11.99 6.84 -39.95
C ARG A 325 -10.96 6.01 -40.72
N ARG A 326 -9.85 5.63 -40.09
CA ARG A 326 -8.74 4.90 -40.72
C ARG A 326 -8.83 3.41 -40.45
N PHE A 327 -9.17 3.04 -39.22
CA PHE A 327 -9.27 1.65 -38.80
C PHE A 327 -10.72 1.31 -38.51
N PRO A 328 -11.25 0.17 -39.02
CA PRO A 328 -12.59 -0.30 -38.69
C PRO A 328 -12.66 -0.77 -37.23
N PRO A 329 -13.86 -1.07 -36.69
CA PRO A 329 -13.98 -1.77 -35.41
C PRO A 329 -13.24 -3.13 -35.42
N SER A 330 -12.65 -3.51 -34.29
CA SER A 330 -12.08 -4.85 -34.09
C SER A 330 -13.20 -5.90 -34.02
N GLU A 331 -12.93 -7.08 -34.56
CA GLU A 331 -13.78 -8.27 -34.40
C GLU A 331 -13.05 -9.30 -33.54
N MET A 332 -13.76 -9.83 -32.55
CA MET A 332 -13.19 -10.71 -31.53
C MET A 332 -13.92 -12.05 -31.53
N ASP A 333 -13.17 -13.15 -31.52
CA ASP A 333 -13.74 -14.47 -31.28
C ASP A 333 -14.19 -14.56 -29.80
N PRO A 334 -15.48 -14.85 -29.51
CA PRO A 334 -16.01 -14.80 -28.14
C PRO A 334 -15.51 -15.94 -27.24
N LEU A 335 -14.90 -16.99 -27.79
CA LEU A 335 -14.39 -18.13 -27.03
C LEU A 335 -12.91 -17.99 -26.68
N THR A 336 -12.14 -17.37 -27.56
CA THR A 336 -10.68 -17.26 -27.46
C THR A 336 -10.19 -15.83 -27.24
N PHE A 337 -11.07 -14.85 -27.38
CA PHE A 337 -10.80 -13.41 -27.31
C PHE A 337 -9.80 -12.88 -28.35
N LYS A 338 -9.47 -13.69 -29.36
CA LYS A 338 -8.52 -13.34 -30.41
C LYS A 338 -9.14 -12.42 -31.45
N LEU A 339 -8.31 -11.54 -32.02
CA LEU A 339 -8.67 -10.69 -33.15
C LEU A 339 -8.87 -11.52 -34.42
N THR A 340 -10.06 -11.44 -35.03
CA THR A 340 -10.42 -12.21 -36.24
C THR A 340 -10.21 -11.45 -37.54
N ASN A 341 -10.11 -10.11 -37.49
CA ASN A 341 -9.94 -9.24 -38.64
C ASN A 341 -8.65 -8.38 -38.55
N PRO A 342 -7.43 -8.95 -38.43
CA PRO A 342 -6.21 -8.17 -38.23
C PRO A 342 -5.81 -7.31 -39.43
N GLU A 343 -6.17 -7.69 -40.66
CA GLU A 343 -5.68 -7.13 -41.91
C GLU A 343 -5.81 -5.59 -42.04
N PRO A 344 -6.95 -4.96 -41.66
CA PRO A 344 -7.11 -3.51 -41.75
C PRO A 344 -6.19 -2.71 -40.83
N PHE A 345 -5.66 -3.34 -39.78
CA PHE A 345 -4.81 -2.70 -38.77
C PHE A 345 -3.32 -2.82 -39.10
N LEU A 346 -2.93 -3.71 -40.00
CA LEU A 346 -1.53 -3.93 -40.35
C LEU A 346 -0.95 -2.77 -41.15
N LEU A 347 0.37 -2.55 -41.03
CA LEU A 347 1.07 -1.68 -41.96
C LEU A 347 1.00 -2.29 -43.36
N ARG A 348 0.53 -1.51 -44.34
CA ARG A 348 0.64 -1.87 -45.75
C ARG A 348 2.13 -2.00 -46.06
N ARG A 349 2.55 -3.19 -46.53
CA ARG A 349 3.90 -3.34 -47.08
C ARG A 349 4.03 -2.40 -48.27
N PRO A 350 5.14 -1.65 -48.39
CA PRO A 350 5.39 -0.77 -49.53
C PRO A 350 5.37 -1.53 -50.85
#